data_AF-A0A7V8WNQ9-F1
#
_entry.id   AF-A0A7V8WNQ9-F1
#
_cell.length_a   1.000
_cell.length_b   1.000
_cell.length_c   1.000
_cell.angle_alpha   90.00
_cell.angle_beta   90.00
_cell.angle_gamma   90.00
#
_symmetry.space_group_name_H-M   'P 1'
#
loop_
_entity.id
_entity.type
_entity.pdbx_description
1 polymer ?
#
loop_
_entity_poly.entity_id
_entity_poly.type
_entity_poly.pdbx_seq_one_letter_code
_entity_poly.pdbx_strand_id
1 'polypeptide(L)'
;VTEAELERAKGHLRGSLVLSAEDAGSRMNRLARQQLTTGEILSVSEIITKFDALTMDDIRRVAKDVLGSGPFGITVIGPFDEGAFDRYAA
;
A
#
# COMPACT_ATOMS: atom_id res chain seq x y z
N VAL A 1 2.70 -13.83 6.54
CA VAL A 1 3.27 -13.60 5.20
C VAL A 1 4.26 -14.71 4.91
N THR A 2 4.02 -15.45 3.84
CA THR A 2 4.88 -16.50 3.29
C THR A 2 5.64 -15.98 2.08
N GLU A 3 6.72 -16.66 1.68
CA GLU A 3 7.50 -16.29 0.48
C GLU A 3 6.63 -16.31 -0.78
N ALA A 4 5.76 -17.31 -0.91
CA ALA A 4 4.82 -17.40 -2.03
C ALA A 4 3.80 -16.24 -2.06
N GLU A 5 3.40 -15.72 -0.90
CA GLU A 5 2.55 -14.52 -0.83
C GLU A 5 3.30 -13.26 -1.25
N LEU A 6 4.57 -13.12 -0.85
CA LEU A 6 5.41 -11.99 -1.25
C LEU A 6 5.61 -11.97 -2.77
N GLU A 7 5.98 -13.10 -3.37
CA GLU A 7 6.19 -13.19 -4.81
C GLU A 7 4.89 -12.92 -5.61
N ARG A 8 3.74 -13.42 -5.14
CA ARG A 8 2.45 -13.09 -5.75
C ARG A 8 2.14 -11.59 -5.65
N ALA A 9 2.42 -10.96 -4.51
CA ALA A 9 2.19 -9.53 -4.33
C ALA A 9 3.08 -8.68 -5.25
N LYS A 10 4.38 -9.03 -5.37
CA LYS A 10 5.30 -8.38 -6.33
C LYS A 10 4.80 -8.50 -7.77
N GLY A 11 4.38 -9.70 -8.17
CA GLY A 11 3.80 -9.94 -9.50
C GLY A 11 2.54 -9.10 -9.76
N HIS A 12 1.64 -9.01 -8.79
CA HIS A 12 0.45 -8.17 -8.87
C HIS A 12 0.80 -6.68 -9.05
N LEU A 13 1.72 -6.15 -8.24
CA LEU A 13 2.15 -4.75 -8.32
C LEU A 13 2.77 -4.42 -9.68
N ARG A 14 3.63 -5.31 -10.20
CA ARG A 14 4.23 -5.15 -11.53
C ARG A 14 3.16 -5.13 -12.62
N GLY A 15 2.24 -6.09 -12.60
CA GLY A 15 1.16 -6.17 -13.60
C GLY A 15 0.28 -4.93 -13.57
N SER A 16 -0.19 -4.53 -12.40
CA SER A 16 -1.02 -3.33 -12.22
C SER A 16 -0.31 -2.06 -12.71
N LEU A 17 0.97 -1.89 -12.38
CA LEU A 17 1.73 -0.71 -12.78
C LEU A 17 1.91 -0.61 -14.29
N VAL A 18 2.24 -1.72 -14.96
CA VAL A 18 2.43 -1.75 -16.42
C VAL A 18 1.10 -1.49 -17.14
N LEU A 19 0.02 -2.16 -16.74
CA LEU A 19 -1.30 -1.98 -17.35
C LEU A 19 -1.82 -0.54 -17.16
N SER A 20 -1.61 0.06 -15.98
CA SER A 20 -1.99 1.46 -15.73
C SER A 20 -1.23 2.47 -16.61
N ALA A 21 -0.11 2.06 -17.20
CA ALA A 21 0.70 2.92 -18.05
C ALA A 21 0.22 2.96 -19.51
N GLU A 22 -0.86 2.27 -19.88
CA GLU A 22 -1.43 2.30 -21.24
C GLU A 22 -2.32 3.53 -21.46
N ASP A 23 -3.04 3.96 -20.42
CA ASP A 23 -3.91 5.13 -20.46
C ASP A 23 -3.15 6.44 -20.17
N ALA A 24 -3.30 7.43 -21.04
CA ALA A 24 -2.61 8.72 -20.91
C ALA A 24 -3.02 9.49 -19.65
N GLY A 25 -4.29 9.40 -19.23
CA GLY A 25 -4.78 10.03 -18.01
C GLY A 25 -4.13 9.45 -16.76
N SER A 26 -4.08 8.12 -16.67
CA SER A 26 -3.44 7.34 -15.61
C SER A 26 -1.94 7.63 -15.52
N ARG A 27 -1.26 7.71 -16.67
CA ARG A 27 0.15 8.14 -16.73
C ARG A 27 0.35 9.54 -16.17
N MET A 28 -0.43 10.52 -16.62
CA MET A 28 -0.31 11.91 -16.16
C MET A 28 -0.61 12.05 -14.67
N ASN A 29 -1.63 11.36 -14.16
CA ASN A 29 -1.96 11.37 -12.73
C ASN A 29 -0.77 10.88 -11.89
N ARG A 30 -0.13 9.78 -12.32
CA ARG A 30 1.05 9.23 -11.66
C ARG A 30 2.23 10.22 -11.67
N LEU A 31 2.54 10.83 -12.82
CA LEU A 31 3.63 11.82 -12.92
C LEU A 31 3.38 13.02 -12.02
N ALA A 32 2.15 13.56 -12.05
CA ALA A 32 1.76 14.69 -11.21
C ALA A 32 1.86 14.36 -9.72
N ARG A 33 1.35 13.19 -9.29
CA ARG A 33 1.47 12.75 -7.89
C ARG A 33 2.92 12.67 -7.44
N GLN A 34 3.77 12.02 -8.21
CA GLN A 34 5.20 11.90 -7.88
C GLN A 34 5.86 13.27 -7.76
N GLN A 35 5.62 14.17 -8.71
CA GLN A 35 6.14 15.54 -8.63
C GLN A 35 5.66 16.30 -7.39
N LEU A 36 4.40 16.13 -7.00
CA LEU A 36 3.80 16.85 -5.87
C LEU A 36 4.16 16.26 -4.50
N THR A 37 4.36 14.95 -4.40
CA THR A 37 4.60 14.30 -3.10
C THR A 37 6.08 14.07 -2.79
N THR A 38 6.89 13.73 -3.79
CA THR A 38 8.31 13.39 -3.60
C THR A 38 9.25 14.34 -4.35
N GLY A 39 8.77 15.03 -5.38
CA GLY A 39 9.60 15.87 -6.25
C GLY A 39 10.50 15.08 -7.20
N GLU A 40 10.40 13.75 -7.20
CA GLU A 40 11.18 12.83 -8.01
C GLU A 40 10.23 12.00 -8.89
N ILE A 41 10.49 11.97 -10.19
CA ILE A 41 9.73 11.18 -11.15
C ILE A 41 10.50 9.91 -11.49
N LEU A 42 10.01 8.77 -11.01
CA LEU A 42 10.50 7.44 -11.32
C LEU A 42 9.78 6.86 -12.54
N SER A 43 10.56 6.26 -13.43
CA SER A 43 10.07 5.44 -14.52
C SER A 43 9.35 4.18 -14.00
N VAL A 44 8.54 3.55 -14.86
CA VAL A 44 7.91 2.25 -14.55
C VAL A 44 8.96 1.22 -14.14
N SER A 45 10.06 1.15 -14.89
CA SER A 45 11.12 0.17 -14.65
C SER A 45 11.81 0.37 -13.30
N GLU A 46 12.12 1.61 -12.92
CA GLU A 46 12.74 1.91 -11.63
C GLU A 46 11.83 1.52 -10.45
N ILE A 47 10.53 1.78 -10.57
CA ILE A 47 9.55 1.36 -9.55
C ILE A 47 9.51 -0.17 -9.46
N ILE A 48 9.50 -0.89 -10.59
CA ILE A 48 9.52 -2.36 -10.61
C ILE A 48 10.78 -2.89 -9.93
N THR A 49 11.96 -2.36 -10.28
CA THR A 49 13.24 -2.77 -9.66
C THR A 49 13.22 -2.56 -8.14
N LYS A 50 12.63 -1.47 -7.66
CA LYS A 50 12.47 -1.21 -6.22
C LYS A 50 11.57 -2.27 -5.56
N PHE A 51 10.48 -2.69 -6.20
CA PHE A 51 9.61 -3.75 -5.67
C PHE A 51 10.28 -5.13 -5.69
N ASP A 52 11.00 -5.47 -6.76
CA ASP A 52 11.68 -6.75 -6.90
C ASP A 52 12.75 -6.95 -5.81
N ALA A 53 13.43 -5.86 -5.43
CA ALA A 53 14.45 -5.84 -4.38
C ALA A 53 13.91 -6.03 -2.95
N LEU A 54 12.58 -5.97 -2.73
CA LEU A 54 12.00 -6.12 -1.39
C LEU A 54 12.20 -7.53 -0.84
N THR A 55 12.59 -7.60 0.43
CA THR A 55 12.80 -8.86 1.14
C THR A 55 11.69 -9.13 2.16
N MET A 56 11.59 -10.37 2.63
CA MET A 56 10.65 -10.71 3.71
C MET A 56 10.92 -9.91 5.00
N ASP A 57 12.18 -9.56 5.27
CA ASP A 57 12.54 -8.79 6.45
C ASP A 57 12.08 -7.33 6.34
N ASP A 58 12.09 -6.75 5.14
CA ASP A 58 11.49 -5.43 4.89
C ASP A 58 9.99 -5.45 5.21
N ILE A 59 9.29 -6.50 4.77
CA ILE A 59 7.85 -6.65 5.03
C ILE A 59 7.59 -6.76 6.54
N ARG A 60 8.35 -7.61 7.24
CA ARG A 60 8.20 -7.78 8.70
C ARG A 60 8.48 -6.49 9.46
N ARG A 61 9.53 -5.76 9.07
CA ARG A 61 9.90 -4.48 9.67
C ARG A 61 8.77 -3.47 9.52
N VAL A 62 8.30 -3.23 8.28
CA VAL A 62 7.22 -2.26 8.02
C VAL A 62 5.92 -2.70 8.69
N ALA A 63 5.58 -4.00 8.68
CA ALA A 63 4.40 -4.50 9.37
C ALA A 63 4.46 -4.22 10.87
N LYS A 64 5.62 -4.37 11.51
CA LYS A 64 5.81 -4.01 12.91
C LYS A 64 5.70 -2.50 13.13
N ASP A 65 6.27 -1.69 12.25
CA ASP A 65 6.23 -0.22 12.40
C ASP A 65 4.81 0.34 12.23
N VAL A 66 4.03 -0.23 11.30
CA VAL A 66 2.66 0.24 10.98
C VAL A 66 1.61 -0.39 11.89
N LEU A 67 1.76 -1.66 12.27
CA LEU A 67 0.74 -2.43 13.01
C LEU A 67 1.15 -2.83 14.43
N GLY A 68 2.44 -2.77 14.77
CA GLY A 68 2.97 -3.38 15.98
C GLY A 68 2.78 -2.55 17.25
N SER A 69 2.56 -1.23 17.13
CA SER A 69 2.37 -0.35 18.28
C SER A 69 1.87 1.03 17.85
N GLY A 70 0.66 1.40 18.28
CA GLY A 70 0.05 2.70 18.03
C GLY A 70 -1.45 2.68 18.35
N PRO A 71 -2.08 3.84 18.58
CA PRO A 71 -3.52 3.91 18.71
C PRO A 71 -4.19 3.53 17.37
N PHE A 72 -5.20 2.69 17.43
CA PHE A 72 -6.03 2.35 16.28
C PHE A 72 -7.31 3.18 16.31
N GLY A 73 -7.64 3.82 15.19
CA GLY A 73 -8.94 4.46 15.00
C GLY A 73 -9.93 3.45 14.42
N ILE A 74 -11.12 3.37 15.01
CA ILE A 74 -12.22 2.54 14.51
C ILE A 74 -13.42 3.44 14.26
N THR A 75 -13.99 3.36 13.06
CA THR A 75 -15.24 4.05 12.69
C THR A 75 -16.27 3.01 12.31
N VAL A 76 -17.46 3.09 12.90
CA VAL A 76 -18.57 2.18 12.66
C VAL A 76 -19.78 2.98 12.19
N ILE A 77 -20.46 2.53 11.12
CA ILE A 77 -21.61 3.20 10.52
C ILE A 77 -22.72 2.19 10.28
N GLY A 78 -23.91 2.46 10.80
CA GLY A 78 -25.08 1.58 10.68
C GLY A 78 -26.04 1.74 11.87
N PRO A 79 -27.19 1.06 11.83
CA PRO A 79 -28.02 0.88 13.02
C PRO A 79 -27.35 -0.16 13.94
N PHE A 80 -27.08 0.23 15.18
CA PHE A 80 -26.52 -0.65 16.20
C PHE A 80 -27.24 -0.42 17.52
N ASP A 81 -27.26 -1.44 18.35
CA ASP A 81 -27.71 -1.30 19.72
C ASP A 81 -26.74 -0.42 20.51
N GLU A 82 -27.25 0.30 21.51
CA GLU A 82 -26.44 1.08 22.44
C GLU A 82 -25.39 0.16 23.12
N GLY A 83 -24.14 0.60 23.15
CA GLY A 83 -23.03 -0.15 23.76
C GLY A 83 -22.41 -1.26 22.89
N ALA A 84 -22.90 -1.50 21.66
CA ALA A 84 -22.42 -2.58 20.78
C ALA A 84 -20.90 -2.55 20.50
N PHE A 85 -20.25 -1.38 20.66
CA PHE A 85 -18.82 -1.19 20.39
C PHE A 85 -18.05 -0.60 21.57
N ASP A 86 -18.58 -0.63 22.80
CA ASP A 86 -17.90 -0.08 23.99
C ASP A 86 -16.53 -0.69 24.22
N ARG A 87 -16.35 -1.97 23.85
CA ARG A 87 -15.05 -2.66 23.91
C ARG A 87 -13.97 -2.07 22.99
N TYR A 88 -14.36 -1.19 22.08
CA TYR A 88 -13.49 -0.50 21.11
C TYR A 88 -13.46 1.01 21.33
N ALA A 89 -14.34 1.56 22.18
CA ALA A 89 -14.27 2.92 22.65
C ALA A 89 -13.16 2.99 23.70
N ALA A 90 -12.02 3.56 23.31
CA ALA A 90 -10.91 3.86 24.21
C ALA A 90 -11.20 5.10 25.06
#